data_AF-A0A3D3DHI6-F1
#
_entry.id   AF-A0A3D3DHI6-F1
#
_cell.length_a   1.000
_cell.length_b   1.000
_cell.length_c   1.000
_cell.angle_alpha   90.00
_cell.angle_beta   90.00
_cell.angle_gamma   90.00
#
_symmetry.space_group_name_H-M   'P 1'
#
loop_
_entity.id
_entity.type
_entity.pdbx_description
1 polymer ?
#
loop_
_entity_poly.entity_id
_entity_poly.type
_entity_poly.pdbx_seq_one_letter_code
_entity_poly.pdbx_strand_id
1 'polypeptide(L)'
;MVGLLAGLGWVYSASQKKDAALAALRAEHQQLQQERAALEETAQARTETENNELLRLRKDHEELLRLRNEVRQLRADKDQLGAQVRSAQAQARTAQAEAQGAQEQLQTLRVSAALPVTSAPGAPAAPATPEQQQAQLCIHNLRLIHAAKQQWAQQRQKPPGTLITPADIAPLLPNQTVPSSCPAGGVYTLNPIGTPPICNIPGHSLAK
;
A
#
# COMPACT_ATOMS: atom_id res chain seq x y z
N MET A 1 89.01 19.30 63.07
CA MET A 1 88.37 18.37 62.11
C MET A 1 86.99 17.88 62.57
N VAL A 2 86.82 17.37 63.79
CA VAL A 2 85.55 16.75 64.25
C VAL A 2 84.34 17.73 64.32
N GLY A 3 84.55 18.98 64.76
CA GLY A 3 83.46 19.97 64.86
C GLY A 3 82.87 20.44 63.50
N LEU A 4 83.67 20.41 62.43
CA LEU A 4 83.21 20.76 61.07
C LEU A 4 82.29 19.68 60.49
N LEU A 5 82.56 18.41 60.78
CA LEU A 5 81.72 17.29 60.31
C LEU A 5 80.35 17.28 60.99
N ALA A 6 80.28 17.62 62.28
CA ALA A 6 79.02 17.75 63.00
C ALA A 6 78.14 18.90 62.48
N GLY A 7 78.74 20.05 62.15
CA GLY A 7 78.04 21.19 61.57
C GLY A 7 77.45 20.89 60.18
N LEU A 8 78.19 20.18 59.33
CA LEU A 8 77.71 19.75 58.01
C LEU A 8 76.53 18.77 58.10
N GLY A 9 76.55 17.84 59.06
CA GLY A 9 75.45 16.90 59.30
C GLY A 9 74.15 17.58 59.73
N TRP A 10 74.23 18.62 60.59
CA TRP A 10 73.05 19.37 61.04
C TRP A 10 72.41 20.17 59.89
N VAL A 11 73.23 20.88 59.09
CA VAL A 11 72.76 21.65 57.93
C VAL A 11 72.09 20.74 56.89
N TYR A 12 72.68 19.57 56.62
CA TYR A 12 72.09 18.58 55.72
C TYR A 12 70.73 18.10 56.21
N SER A 13 70.60 17.77 57.50
CA SER A 13 69.32 17.33 58.09
C SER A 13 68.24 18.42 58.04
N ALA A 14 68.63 19.67 58.25
CA ALA A 14 67.72 20.82 58.16
C ALA A 14 67.31 21.10 56.70
N SER A 15 68.22 20.92 55.73
CA SER A 15 67.92 21.03 54.30
C SER A 15 66.96 19.93 53.84
N GLN A 16 67.16 18.66 54.26
CA GLN A 16 66.26 17.57 53.91
C GLN A 16 64.83 17.79 54.40
N LYS A 17 64.65 18.35 55.61
CA LYS A 17 63.31 18.68 56.12
C LYS A 17 62.61 19.76 55.27
N LYS A 18 63.36 20.74 54.78
CA LYS A 18 62.83 21.77 53.86
C LYS A 18 62.50 21.19 52.50
N ASP A 19 63.35 20.31 51.97
CA ASP A 19 63.11 19.63 50.70
C ASP A 19 61.89 18.71 50.78
N ALA A 20 61.73 17.99 51.89
CA ALA A 20 60.54 17.18 52.17
C ALA A 20 59.27 18.04 52.29
N ALA A 21 59.34 19.19 52.97
CA ALA A 21 58.22 20.12 53.08
C ALA A 21 57.84 20.76 51.72
N LEU A 22 58.83 21.13 50.90
CA LEU A 22 58.61 21.63 49.54
C LEU A 22 58.03 20.54 48.62
N ALA A 23 58.48 19.30 48.75
CA ALA A 23 57.91 18.17 48.02
C ALA A 23 56.45 17.92 48.43
N ALA A 24 56.14 17.97 49.72
CA ALA A 24 54.78 17.83 50.23
C ALA A 24 53.86 18.97 49.72
N LEU A 25 54.33 20.22 49.77
CA LEU A 25 53.55 21.37 49.27
C LEU A 25 53.30 21.29 47.76
N ARG A 26 54.27 20.79 46.97
CA ARG A 26 54.09 20.53 45.53
C ARG A 26 53.04 19.44 45.29
N ALA A 27 53.07 18.37 46.08
CA ALA A 27 52.08 17.30 45.99
C ALA A 27 50.67 17.80 46.33
N GLU A 28 50.54 18.61 47.38
CA GLU A 28 49.27 19.25 47.76
C GLU A 28 48.76 20.19 46.67
N HIS A 29 49.64 21.01 46.09
CA HIS A 29 49.29 21.88 44.96
C HIS A 29 48.84 21.06 43.74
N GLN A 30 49.53 19.97 43.42
CA GLN A 30 49.13 19.06 42.35
C GLN A 30 47.77 18.41 42.63
N GLN A 31 47.51 17.99 43.87
CA GLN A 31 46.22 17.44 44.27
C GLN A 31 45.09 18.47 44.11
N LEU A 32 45.29 19.69 44.59
CA LEU A 32 44.30 20.78 44.42
C LEU A 32 44.03 21.08 42.95
N GLN A 33 45.05 21.04 42.09
CA GLN A 33 44.87 21.20 40.65
C GLN A 33 44.07 20.05 40.03
N GLN A 34 44.31 18.80 40.46
CA GLN A 34 43.54 17.64 40.00
C GLN A 34 42.08 17.71 40.44
N GLU A 35 41.82 18.07 41.70
CA GLU A 35 40.46 18.23 42.21
C GLU A 35 39.70 19.34 41.48
N ARG A 36 40.36 20.47 41.21
CA ARG A 36 39.77 21.55 40.39
C ARG A 36 39.45 21.08 38.98
N ALA A 37 40.37 20.38 38.32
CA ALA A 37 40.14 19.84 36.98
C ALA A 37 38.97 18.84 36.95
N ALA A 38 38.87 17.97 37.95
CA ALA A 38 37.76 17.02 38.07
C ALA A 38 36.40 17.73 38.30
N LEU A 39 36.37 18.79 39.12
CA LEU A 39 35.18 19.61 39.31
C LEU A 39 34.78 20.35 38.02
N GLU A 40 35.74 20.88 37.27
CA GLU A 40 35.48 21.52 35.98
C GLU A 40 34.95 20.52 34.95
N GLU A 41 35.53 19.32 34.85
CA GLU A 41 35.08 18.26 33.96
C GLU A 41 33.65 17.81 34.29
N THR A 42 33.35 17.57 35.57
CA THR A 42 32.00 17.21 36.00
C THR A 42 30.99 18.33 35.78
N ALA A 43 31.38 19.59 35.97
CA ALA A 43 30.53 20.74 35.66
C ALA A 43 30.23 20.83 34.16
N GLN A 44 31.25 20.66 33.31
CA GLN A 44 31.10 20.66 31.86
C GLN A 44 30.20 19.51 31.39
N ALA A 45 30.46 18.28 31.83
CA ALA A 45 29.66 17.11 31.50
C ALA A 45 28.19 17.29 31.90
N ARG A 46 27.94 17.91 33.07
CA ARG A 46 26.59 18.25 33.51
C ARG A 46 25.93 19.26 32.59
N THR A 47 26.60 20.36 32.26
CA THR A 47 26.06 21.39 31.35
C THR A 47 25.82 20.85 29.95
N GLU A 48 26.70 20.01 29.42
CA GLU A 48 26.50 19.34 28.13
C GLU A 48 25.26 18.45 28.14
N THR A 49 25.07 17.66 29.21
CA THR A 49 23.89 16.82 29.38
C THR A 49 22.61 17.65 29.44
N GLU A 50 22.61 18.73 30.23
CA GLU A 50 21.46 19.65 30.34
C GLU A 50 21.13 20.32 28.99
N ASN A 51 22.15 20.74 28.22
CA ASN A 51 21.97 21.31 26.90
C ASN A 51 21.41 20.30 25.90
N ASN A 52 21.91 19.05 25.92
CA ASN A 52 21.41 17.99 25.05
C ASN A 52 19.94 17.66 25.36
N GLU A 53 19.56 17.61 26.63
CA GLU A 53 18.17 17.44 27.06
C GLU A 53 17.29 18.62 26.58
N LEU A 54 17.75 19.87 26.69
CA LEU A 54 17.00 21.03 26.20
C LEU A 54 16.81 20.99 24.67
N LEU A 55 17.83 20.58 23.91
CA LEU A 55 17.72 20.43 22.47
C LEU A 55 16.71 19.34 22.10
N ARG A 56 16.74 18.21 22.81
CA ARG A 56 15.77 17.12 22.64
C ARG A 56 14.36 17.59 22.91
N LEU A 57 14.12 18.26 24.04
CA LEU A 57 12.80 18.78 24.41
C LEU A 57 12.25 19.79 23.40
N ARG A 58 13.10 20.67 22.83
CA ARG A 58 12.69 21.58 21.77
C ARG A 58 12.26 20.84 20.51
N LYS A 59 13.03 19.83 20.11
CA LYS A 59 12.70 18.98 18.95
C LYS A 59 11.38 18.23 19.17
N ASP A 60 11.22 17.61 20.33
CA ASP A 60 9.99 16.89 20.68
C ASP A 60 8.77 17.83 20.68
N HIS A 61 8.94 19.08 21.14
CA HIS A 61 7.88 20.09 21.09
C HIS A 61 7.47 20.46 19.66
N GLU A 62 8.43 20.60 18.75
CA GLU A 62 8.18 20.86 17.33
C GLU A 62 7.42 19.68 16.69
N GLU A 63 7.84 18.45 16.96
CA GLU A 63 7.15 17.24 16.47
C GLU A 63 5.72 17.15 17.01
N LEU A 64 5.48 17.49 18.28
CA LEU A 64 4.15 17.53 18.87
C LEU A 64 3.23 18.56 18.20
N LEU A 65 3.76 19.74 17.84
CA LEU A 65 3.00 20.75 17.10
C LEU A 65 2.63 20.24 15.70
N ARG A 66 3.59 19.63 15.01
CA ARG A 66 3.39 19.03 13.70
C ARG A 66 2.33 17.93 13.73
N LEU A 67 2.48 16.94 14.60
CA LEU A 67 1.53 15.83 14.73
C LEU A 67 0.12 16.31 15.09
N ARG A 68 0.00 17.34 15.94
CA ARG A 68 -1.30 17.95 16.26
C ARG A 68 -1.97 18.55 15.03
N ASN A 69 -1.21 19.21 14.16
CA ASN A 69 -1.73 19.79 12.93
C ASN A 69 -2.14 18.68 11.95
N GLU A 70 -1.33 17.63 11.80
CA GLU A 70 -1.67 16.46 10.98
C GLU A 70 -2.95 15.77 11.49
N VAL A 71 -3.08 15.56 12.80
CA VAL A 71 -4.31 14.97 13.38
C VAL A 71 -5.53 15.85 13.16
N ARG A 72 -5.40 17.18 13.24
CA ARG A 72 -6.50 18.10 12.91
C ARG A 72 -6.91 17.98 11.45
N GLN A 73 -5.94 17.95 10.54
CA GLN A 73 -6.19 17.79 9.11
C GLN A 73 -6.87 16.45 8.80
N LEU A 74 -6.35 15.34 9.33
CA LEU A 74 -6.94 14.02 9.13
C LEU A 74 -8.37 13.91 9.65
N ARG A 75 -8.70 14.60 10.75
CA ARG A 75 -10.09 14.68 11.25
C ARG A 75 -10.98 15.47 10.29
N ALA A 76 -10.52 16.61 9.80
CA ALA A 76 -11.26 17.40 8.81
C ALA A 76 -11.50 16.61 7.52
N ASP A 77 -10.48 15.92 7.00
CA ASP A 77 -10.58 15.07 5.81
C ASP A 77 -11.56 13.92 6.02
N LYS A 78 -11.52 13.27 7.20
CA LYS A 78 -12.46 12.21 7.57
C LYS A 78 -13.90 12.72 7.60
N ASP A 79 -14.14 13.89 8.18
CA ASP A 79 -15.48 14.48 8.25
C ASP A 79 -15.97 14.86 6.85
N GLN A 80 -15.10 15.42 6.00
CA GLN A 80 -15.39 15.74 4.60
C GLN A 80 -15.74 14.48 3.79
N LEU A 81 -14.92 13.43 3.89
CA LEU A 81 -15.19 12.13 3.24
C LEU A 81 -16.51 11.53 3.76
N GLY A 82 -16.76 11.61 5.07
CA GLY A 82 -18.02 11.18 5.67
C GLY A 82 -19.23 11.91 5.08
N ALA A 83 -19.14 13.23 4.88
CA ALA A 83 -20.17 14.02 4.24
C ALA A 83 -20.35 13.65 2.76
N GLN A 84 -19.26 13.42 2.02
CA GLN A 84 -19.27 13.02 0.62
C GLN A 84 -19.90 11.64 0.42
N VAL A 85 -19.61 10.68 1.29
CA VAL A 85 -20.24 9.35 1.25
C VAL A 85 -21.74 9.46 1.51
N ARG A 86 -22.16 10.26 2.49
CA ARG A 86 -23.59 10.48 2.77
C ARG A 86 -24.30 11.13 1.58
N SER A 87 -23.70 12.13 0.93
CA SER A 87 -24.30 12.78 -0.23
C SER A 87 -24.36 11.85 -1.44
N ALA A 88 -23.30 11.09 -1.72
CA ALA A 88 -23.30 10.09 -2.77
C ALA A 88 -24.35 8.99 -2.53
N GLN A 89 -24.51 8.54 -1.28
CA GLN A 89 -25.53 7.55 -0.93
C GLN A 89 -26.95 8.12 -1.06
N ALA A 90 -27.17 9.39 -0.71
CA ALA A 90 -28.45 10.07 -0.93
C ALA A 90 -28.78 10.17 -2.42
N GLN A 91 -27.82 10.59 -3.25
CA GLN A 91 -27.97 10.65 -4.71
C GLN A 91 -28.25 9.27 -5.34
N ALA A 92 -27.59 8.21 -4.85
CA ALA A 92 -27.85 6.85 -5.31
C ALA A 92 -29.27 6.40 -4.95
N ARG A 93 -29.77 6.75 -3.76
CA ARG A 93 -31.16 6.44 -3.35
C ARG A 93 -32.19 7.18 -4.20
N THR A 94 -31.97 8.46 -4.51
CA THR A 94 -32.90 9.21 -5.38
C THR A 94 -32.89 8.65 -6.80
N ALA A 95 -31.72 8.35 -7.36
CA ALA A 95 -31.62 7.74 -8.69
C ALA A 95 -32.29 6.36 -8.77
N GLN A 96 -32.20 5.55 -7.69
CA GLN A 96 -32.90 4.27 -7.60
C GLN A 96 -34.43 4.45 -7.56
N ALA A 97 -34.93 5.43 -6.80
CA ALA A 97 -36.36 5.72 -6.73
C ALA A 97 -36.90 6.23 -8.08
N GLU A 98 -36.15 7.10 -8.77
CA GLU A 98 -36.50 7.57 -10.12
C GLU A 98 -36.53 6.42 -11.13
N ALA A 99 -35.55 5.52 -11.08
CA ALA A 99 -35.51 4.34 -11.94
C ALA A 99 -36.69 3.40 -11.69
N GLN A 100 -37.10 3.21 -10.42
CA GLN A 100 -38.28 2.42 -10.06
C GLN A 100 -39.57 3.05 -10.61
N GLY A 101 -39.76 4.36 -10.42
CA GLY A 101 -40.93 5.07 -10.95
C GLY A 101 -41.01 5.03 -12.49
N ALA A 102 -39.87 5.19 -13.18
CA ALA A 102 -39.81 5.10 -14.64
C ALA A 102 -40.13 3.67 -15.14
N GLN A 103 -39.69 2.62 -14.42
CA GLN A 103 -40.05 1.24 -14.73
C GLN A 103 -41.55 0.99 -14.57
N GLU A 104 -42.16 1.51 -13.51
CA GLU A 104 -43.59 1.38 -13.26
C GLU A 104 -44.41 2.08 -14.35
N GLN A 105 -43.97 3.28 -14.78
CA GLN A 105 -44.61 4.02 -15.87
C GLN A 105 -44.47 3.30 -17.23
N LEU A 106 -43.34 2.65 -17.50
CA LEU A 106 -43.19 1.77 -18.66
C LEU A 106 -44.09 0.52 -18.57
N GLN A 107 -44.28 -0.03 -17.38
CA GLN A 107 -45.14 -1.20 -17.17
C GLN A 107 -46.62 -0.86 -17.40
N THR A 108 -47.09 0.30 -16.93
CA THR A 108 -48.47 0.75 -17.18
C THR A 108 -48.71 1.02 -18.67
N LEU A 109 -47.77 1.67 -19.38
CA LEU A 109 -47.83 1.87 -20.83
C LEU A 109 -47.83 0.53 -21.60
N ARG A 110 -47.03 -0.46 -21.18
CA ARG A 110 -47.02 -1.80 -21.81
C ARG A 110 -48.35 -2.54 -21.64
N VAL A 111 -48.97 -2.49 -20.45
CA VAL A 111 -50.26 -3.15 -20.19
C VAL A 111 -51.40 -2.48 -20.96
N SER A 112 -51.37 -1.16 -21.12
CA SER A 112 -52.43 -0.41 -21.83
C SER A 112 -52.27 -0.37 -23.35
N ALA A 113 -51.05 -0.54 -23.88
CA ALA A 113 -50.80 -0.78 -25.31
C ALA A 113 -51.15 -2.21 -25.76
N ALA A 114 -51.34 -3.14 -24.82
CA ALA A 114 -51.93 -4.44 -25.09
C ALA A 114 -53.46 -4.28 -25.23
N LEU A 115 -53.90 -3.81 -26.40
CA LEU A 115 -55.22 -4.16 -26.92
C LEU A 115 -55.41 -5.68 -26.79
N PRO A 116 -56.62 -6.20 -26.52
CA PRO A 116 -56.84 -7.64 -26.45
C PRO A 116 -56.65 -8.25 -27.84
N VAL A 117 -55.41 -8.60 -28.18
CA VAL A 117 -55.14 -9.72 -29.06
C VAL A 117 -55.65 -10.94 -28.31
N THR A 118 -56.65 -11.58 -28.89
CA THR A 118 -57.14 -12.89 -28.48
C THR A 118 -56.03 -13.93 -28.71
N SER A 119 -54.97 -13.89 -27.91
CA SER A 119 -53.97 -14.96 -27.90
C SER A 119 -54.41 -16.01 -26.88
N ALA A 120 -54.75 -17.18 -27.40
CA ALA A 120 -54.99 -18.38 -26.62
C ALA A 120 -53.83 -18.62 -25.61
N PRO A 121 -54.12 -19.06 -24.38
CA PRO A 121 -53.08 -19.40 -23.42
C PRO A 121 -52.39 -20.69 -23.88
N GLY A 122 -51.09 -20.63 -24.18
CA GLY A 122 -50.28 -21.83 -24.43
C GLY A 122 -49.42 -21.86 -25.69
N ALA A 123 -48.97 -20.73 -26.24
CA ALA A 123 -47.89 -20.77 -27.23
C ALA A 123 -46.54 -20.98 -26.51
N PRO A 124 -45.85 -22.13 -26.65
CA PRO A 124 -44.48 -22.24 -26.18
C PRO A 124 -43.61 -21.26 -26.98
N ALA A 125 -42.66 -20.60 -26.31
CA ALA A 125 -41.60 -19.89 -27.01
C ALA A 125 -41.00 -20.84 -28.06
N ALA A 126 -40.92 -20.40 -29.32
CA ALA A 126 -40.41 -21.24 -30.40
C ALA A 126 -39.02 -21.79 -29.99
N PRO A 127 -38.77 -23.10 -30.14
CA PRO A 127 -37.47 -23.67 -29.81
C PRO A 127 -36.39 -22.98 -30.63
N ALA A 128 -35.27 -22.64 -29.99
CA ALA A 128 -34.13 -22.03 -30.67
C ALA A 128 -33.73 -22.87 -31.88
N THR A 129 -33.50 -22.24 -33.02
CA THR A 129 -33.04 -22.96 -34.20
C THR A 129 -31.66 -23.56 -33.93
N PRO A 130 -31.28 -24.67 -34.59
CA PRO A 130 -29.94 -25.23 -34.45
C PRO A 130 -28.82 -24.21 -34.66
N GLU A 131 -29.01 -23.27 -35.59
CA GLU A 131 -28.08 -22.15 -35.83
C GLU A 131 -27.94 -21.22 -34.62
N GLN A 132 -29.06 -20.84 -33.99
CA GLN A 132 -29.05 -20.02 -32.77
C GLN A 132 -28.34 -20.74 -31.63
N GLN A 133 -28.57 -22.05 -31.48
CA GLN A 133 -27.91 -22.85 -30.45
C GLN A 133 -26.39 -22.95 -30.70
N GLN A 134 -25.97 -23.16 -31.95
CA GLN A 134 -24.55 -23.16 -32.33
C GLN A 134 -23.89 -21.80 -32.07
N ALA A 135 -24.58 -20.70 -32.36
CA ALA A 135 -24.09 -19.34 -32.08
C ALA A 135 -23.89 -19.11 -30.57
N GLN A 136 -24.86 -19.51 -29.74
CA GLN A 136 -24.76 -19.38 -28.28
C GLN A 136 -23.59 -20.20 -27.71
N LEU A 137 -23.42 -21.44 -28.17
CA LEU A 137 -22.29 -22.29 -27.78
C LEU A 137 -20.95 -21.70 -28.25
N CYS A 138 -20.91 -21.12 -29.44
CA CYS A 138 -19.72 -20.45 -29.93
C CYS A 138 -19.34 -19.25 -29.07
N ILE A 139 -20.31 -18.39 -28.74
CA ILE A 139 -20.10 -17.22 -27.88
C ILE A 139 -19.64 -17.66 -26.49
N HIS A 140 -20.22 -18.73 -25.95
CA HIS A 140 -19.79 -19.33 -24.68
C HIS A 140 -18.31 -19.75 -24.73
N ASN A 141 -17.89 -20.48 -25.76
CA ASN A 141 -16.49 -20.88 -25.94
C ASN A 141 -15.55 -19.67 -26.05
N LEU A 142 -15.95 -18.62 -26.78
CA LEU A 142 -15.17 -17.38 -26.89
C LEU A 142 -14.97 -16.72 -25.52
N ARG A 143 -16.00 -16.70 -24.66
CA ARG A 143 -15.89 -16.18 -23.29
C ARG A 143 -14.93 -17.00 -22.43
N LEU A 144 -14.98 -18.33 -22.52
CA LEU A 144 -14.05 -19.22 -21.81
C LEU A 144 -12.61 -18.98 -22.23
N ILE A 145 -12.35 -18.93 -23.54
CA ILE A 145 -11.03 -18.63 -24.08
C ILE A 145 -10.54 -17.26 -23.59
N HIS A 146 -11.40 -16.25 -23.64
CA HIS A 146 -11.04 -14.90 -23.21
C HIS A 146 -10.67 -14.85 -21.72
N ALA A 147 -11.47 -15.48 -20.85
CA ALA A 147 -11.20 -15.55 -19.42
C ALA A 147 -9.88 -16.29 -19.13
N ALA A 148 -9.65 -17.44 -19.78
CA ALA A 148 -8.42 -18.21 -19.63
C ALA A 148 -7.17 -17.40 -20.04
N LYS A 149 -7.25 -16.63 -21.14
CA LYS A 149 -6.17 -15.73 -21.56
C LYS A 149 -5.85 -14.67 -20.50
N GLN A 150 -6.87 -14.01 -19.96
CA GLN A 150 -6.68 -12.97 -18.94
C GLN A 150 -6.09 -13.54 -17.65
N GLN A 151 -6.59 -14.69 -17.22
CA GLN A 151 -6.10 -15.37 -16.03
C GLN A 151 -4.63 -15.83 -16.20
N TRP A 152 -4.28 -16.41 -17.35
CA TRP A 152 -2.90 -16.78 -17.64
C TRP A 152 -1.97 -15.55 -17.61
N ALA A 153 -2.39 -14.45 -18.25
CA ALA A 153 -1.63 -13.20 -18.26
C ALA A 153 -1.42 -12.65 -16.84
N GLN A 154 -2.45 -12.71 -15.99
CA GLN A 154 -2.35 -12.28 -14.60
C GLN A 154 -1.39 -13.17 -13.79
N GLN A 155 -1.51 -14.49 -13.90
CA GLN A 155 -0.65 -15.45 -13.19
C GLN A 155 0.81 -15.36 -13.61
N ARG A 156 1.08 -15.06 -14.89
CA ARG A 156 2.43 -14.96 -15.47
C ARG A 156 2.95 -13.53 -15.58
N GLN A 157 2.20 -12.56 -15.06
CA GLN A 157 2.49 -11.12 -15.13
C GLN A 157 2.88 -10.65 -16.54
N LYS A 158 2.11 -11.07 -17.55
CA LYS A 158 2.38 -10.74 -18.95
C LYS A 158 1.70 -9.44 -19.37
N PRO A 159 2.40 -8.54 -20.09
CA PRO A 159 1.81 -7.31 -20.58
C PRO A 159 0.83 -7.56 -21.74
N PRO A 160 -0.07 -6.60 -22.03
CA PRO A 160 -0.84 -6.57 -23.28
C PRO A 160 0.07 -6.68 -24.52
N GLY A 161 -0.40 -7.33 -25.57
CA GLY A 161 0.35 -7.60 -26.80
C GLY A 161 1.17 -8.90 -26.79
N THR A 162 1.29 -9.57 -25.64
CA THR A 162 1.98 -10.87 -25.55
C THR A 162 1.27 -11.93 -26.41
N LEU A 163 2.02 -12.64 -27.26
CA LEU A 163 1.52 -13.78 -28.03
C LEU A 163 1.23 -14.96 -27.08
N ILE A 164 0.16 -15.69 -27.37
CA ILE A 164 -0.29 -16.82 -26.56
C ILE A 164 -0.47 -18.07 -27.41
N THR A 165 -0.08 -19.21 -26.88
CA THR A 165 -0.29 -20.51 -27.52
C THR A 165 -1.48 -21.24 -26.89
N PRO A 166 -2.10 -22.21 -27.59
CA PRO A 166 -3.16 -23.03 -27.00
C PRO A 166 -2.70 -23.78 -25.74
N ALA A 167 -1.42 -24.19 -25.68
CA ALA A 167 -0.84 -24.91 -24.54
C ALA A 167 -0.77 -24.04 -23.28
N ASP A 168 -0.64 -22.72 -23.43
CA ASP A 168 -0.57 -21.78 -22.30
C ASP A 168 -1.89 -21.72 -21.53
N ILE A 169 -3.01 -21.72 -22.25
CA ILE A 169 -4.35 -21.57 -21.67
C ILE A 169 -5.05 -22.90 -21.42
N ALA A 170 -4.67 -23.97 -22.13
CA ALA A 170 -5.31 -25.27 -22.03
C ALA A 170 -5.57 -25.71 -20.57
N PRO A 171 -4.61 -25.63 -19.62
CA PRO A 171 -4.83 -26.04 -18.22
C PRO A 171 -5.88 -25.21 -17.47
N LEU A 172 -6.21 -24.01 -17.95
CA LEU A 172 -7.19 -23.10 -17.34
C LEU A 172 -8.61 -23.31 -17.87
N LEU A 173 -8.79 -24.15 -18.89
CA LEU A 173 -10.12 -24.49 -19.41
C LEU A 173 -10.70 -25.73 -18.71
N PRO A 174 -12.04 -25.87 -18.63
CA PRO A 174 -12.69 -26.98 -17.92
C PRO A 174 -12.26 -28.37 -18.39
N ASN A 175 -12.05 -28.53 -19.71
CA ASN A 175 -11.63 -29.80 -20.31
C ASN A 175 -10.11 -29.89 -20.50
N GLN A 176 -9.36 -28.98 -19.85
CA GLN A 176 -7.91 -28.84 -19.98
C GLN A 176 -7.42 -28.74 -21.44
N THR A 177 -8.30 -28.30 -22.34
CA THR A 177 -8.09 -28.31 -23.79
C THR A 177 -8.83 -27.12 -24.39
N VAL A 178 -8.20 -26.43 -25.35
CA VAL A 178 -8.85 -25.36 -26.12
C VAL A 178 -9.85 -25.98 -27.10
N PRO A 179 -11.10 -25.50 -27.17
CA PRO A 179 -12.06 -25.96 -28.18
C PRO A 179 -11.44 -25.93 -29.58
N SER A 180 -11.38 -27.08 -30.23
CA SER A 180 -10.71 -27.25 -31.53
C SER A 180 -11.47 -26.57 -32.67
N SER A 181 -12.80 -26.49 -32.57
CA SER A 181 -13.65 -25.89 -33.58
C SER A 181 -14.92 -25.27 -32.99
N CYS A 182 -15.46 -24.29 -33.70
CA CYS A 182 -16.79 -23.76 -33.45
C CYS A 182 -17.84 -24.82 -33.84
N PRO A 183 -18.95 -24.95 -33.09
CA PRO A 183 -20.04 -25.88 -33.41
C PRO A 183 -20.69 -25.67 -34.80
N ALA A 184 -20.51 -24.49 -35.39
CA ALA A 184 -20.94 -24.17 -36.75
C ALA A 184 -19.84 -24.42 -37.82
N GLY A 185 -18.75 -25.11 -37.47
CA GLY A 185 -17.65 -25.44 -38.39
C GLY A 185 -16.54 -24.40 -38.51
N GLY A 186 -16.57 -23.35 -37.68
CA GLY A 186 -15.53 -22.30 -37.66
C GLY A 186 -14.27 -22.64 -36.86
N VAL A 187 -13.31 -21.73 -36.91
CA VAL A 187 -12.03 -21.78 -36.19
C VAL A 187 -11.90 -20.59 -35.25
N TYR A 188 -11.38 -20.85 -34.05
CA TYR A 188 -11.08 -19.82 -33.06
C TYR A 188 -9.67 -19.25 -33.25
N THR A 189 -9.56 -17.92 -33.25
CA THR A 189 -8.28 -17.22 -33.21
C THR A 189 -8.10 -16.61 -31.84
N LEU A 190 -7.04 -16.98 -31.12
CA LEU A 190 -6.81 -16.53 -29.75
C LEU A 190 -6.55 -15.02 -29.68
N ASN A 191 -5.79 -14.46 -30.62
CA ASN A 191 -5.22 -13.11 -30.58
C ASN A 191 -4.28 -12.88 -29.37
N PRO A 192 -3.41 -11.84 -29.42
CA PRO A 192 -2.55 -11.49 -28.30
C PRO A 192 -3.33 -11.11 -27.02
N ILE A 193 -2.64 -11.07 -25.88
CA ILE A 193 -3.22 -10.55 -24.62
C ILE A 193 -3.71 -9.10 -24.82
N GLY A 194 -4.89 -8.77 -24.33
CA GLY A 194 -5.51 -7.45 -24.52
C GLY A 194 -6.38 -7.32 -25.77
N THR A 195 -6.35 -8.29 -26.69
CA THR A 195 -7.29 -8.37 -27.82
C THR A 195 -8.24 -9.56 -27.61
N PRO A 196 -9.56 -9.39 -27.78
CA PRO A 196 -10.51 -10.49 -27.59
C PRO A 196 -10.28 -11.61 -28.63
N PRO A 197 -10.53 -12.88 -28.26
CA PRO A 197 -10.51 -13.97 -29.24
C PRO A 197 -11.68 -13.82 -30.22
N ILE A 198 -11.50 -14.32 -31.44
CA ILE A 198 -12.52 -14.23 -32.51
C ILE A 198 -12.85 -15.61 -33.08
N CYS A 199 -14.05 -15.74 -33.61
CA CYS A 199 -14.46 -16.84 -34.48
C CYS A 199 -14.56 -16.31 -35.91
N ASN A 200 -14.23 -17.12 -36.90
CA ASN A 200 -14.36 -16.75 -38.32
C ASN A 200 -15.80 -16.82 -38.86
N ILE A 201 -16.76 -17.31 -38.06
CA ILE A 201 -18.18 -17.38 -38.46
C ILE A 201 -18.85 -16.01 -38.27
N PRO A 202 -19.48 -15.44 -39.31
CA PRO A 202 -20.19 -14.17 -39.20
C PRO A 202 -21.26 -14.20 -38.10
N GLY A 203 -21.34 -13.12 -37.31
CA GLY A 203 -22.28 -13.02 -36.18
C GLY A 203 -21.82 -13.72 -34.90
N HIS A 204 -20.74 -14.51 -34.92
CA HIS A 204 -20.19 -15.17 -33.74
C HIS A 204 -19.07 -14.32 -33.11
N SER A 205 -19.42 -13.19 -32.51
CA SER A 205 -18.46 -12.29 -31.88
C SER A 205 -18.85 -11.95 -30.44
N LEU A 206 -17.84 -11.74 -29.59
CA LEU A 206 -18.07 -11.06 -28.31
C LEU A 206 -18.38 -9.59 -28.60
N ALA A 207 -19.41 -9.04 -27.94
CA ALA A 207 -19.68 -7.61 -27.98
C ALA A 207 -18.42 -6.84 -27.52
N LYS A 208 -18.11 -5.77 -28.24
CA LYS A 208 -16.93 -4.92 -27.98
C LYS A 208 -17.05 -4.18 -26.67
#